data_AF-A0A256ZKB4-F1
#
_entry.id   AF-A0A256ZKB4-F1
#
_cell.length_a   1.000
_cell.length_b   1.000
_cell.length_c   1.000
_cell.angle_alpha   90.00
_cell.angle_beta   90.00
_cell.angle_gamma   90.00
#
_symmetry.space_group_name_H-M   'P 1'
#
loop_
_entity.id
_entity.type
_entity.pdbx_description
1 polymer ?
#
loop_
_entity_poly.entity_id
_entity_poly.type
_entity_poly.pdbx_seq_one_letter_code
_entity_poly.pdbx_strand_id
1 'polypeptide(L)' 'MWVCPRALAVKVVVEDRETPWVVADAIISTIEHELLVSDKLMGALGIAIEDGAEGLWRFRSEGLDKLRRSEPPQLW' A
#
# COMPACT_ATOMS: atom_id res chain seq x y z
N MET A 1 11.06 -5.87 -16.85
CA MET A 1 9.76 -5.74 -16.15
C MET A 1 8.72 -6.54 -16.91
N TRP A 2 7.93 -7.34 -16.20
CA TRP A 2 6.75 -8.04 -16.73
C TRP A 2 5.49 -7.39 -16.18
N VAL A 3 4.46 -7.24 -17.01
CA VAL A 3 3.19 -6.61 -16.63
C VAL A 3 2.08 -7.66 -16.72
N CYS A 4 1.37 -7.85 -15.62
CA CYS A 4 0.20 -8.71 -15.55
C CYS A 4 -1.01 -7.89 -15.09
N PRO A 5 -1.87 -7.48 -16.03
CA PRO A 5 -3.05 -6.68 -15.73
C PRO A 5 -4.03 -7.41 -14.83
N ARG A 6 -4.62 -6.70 -13.86
CA ARG A 6 -5.68 -7.16 -12.95
C ARG A 6 -5.37 -8.49 -12.25
N ALA A 7 -4.09 -8.78 -12.01
CA ALA A 7 -3.63 -10.05 -11.46
C ALA A 7 -3.68 -10.11 -9.92
N LEU A 8 -3.85 -8.96 -9.26
CA LEU A 8 -3.83 -8.86 -7.80
C LEU A 8 -5.16 -8.33 -7.26
N ALA A 9 -5.56 -8.87 -6.11
CA ALA A 9 -6.53 -8.23 -5.21
C ALA A 9 -5.76 -7.78 -3.96
N VAL A 10 -5.82 -6.48 -3.66
CA VAL A 10 -5.03 -5.85 -2.59
C VAL A 10 -5.99 -5.19 -1.60
N LYS A 11 -5.69 -5.32 -0.30
CA LYS A 11 -6.34 -4.56 0.77
C LYS A 11 -5.30 -4.18 1.82
N VAL A 12 -5.59 -3.14 2.60
CA VAL A 12 -4.82 -2.81 3.80
C VAL A 12 -5.51 -3.44 5.00
N VAL A 13 -4.74 -4.12 5.83
CA VAL A 13 -5.18 -4.70 7.10
C VAL A 13 -4.37 -4.03 8.19
N VAL A 14 -5.06 -3.47 9.17
CA VAL A 14 -4.48 -2.88 10.39
C VAL A 14 -5.24 -3.42 11.59
N GLU A 15 -4.72 -3.20 12.80
CA GLU A 15 -5.32 -3.70 14.06
C GLU A 15 -6.82 -3.38 14.19
N ASP A 16 -7.23 -2.16 13.82
CA ASP A 16 -8.57 -1.65 14.07
C ASP A 16 -9.54 -1.81 12.89
N ARG A 17 -9.06 -2.14 11.69
CA ARG A 17 -9.90 -2.27 10.48
C ARG A 17 -9.20 -2.85 9.27
N GLU A 18 -10.00 -3.17 8.26
CA GLU A 18 -9.54 -3.51 6.92
C GLU A 18 -10.18 -2.62 5.86
N THR A 19 -9.51 -2.43 4.73
CA THR A 19 -10.12 -1.80 3.55
C THR A 19 -10.86 -2.83 2.70
N PRO A 20 -11.79 -2.39 1.84
CA PRO A 20 -12.27 -3.22 0.74
C PRO A 20 -11.12 -3.69 -0.16
N TRP A 21 -11.34 -4.79 -0.88
CA TRP A 21 -10.42 -5.29 -1.89
C TRP A 21 -10.40 -4.37 -3.12
N VAL A 22 -9.19 -4.08 -3.61
CA VAL A 22 -8.93 -3.31 -4.83
C VAL A 22 -8.21 -4.21 -5.83
N VAL A 23 -8.72 -4.29 -7.06
CA VAL A 23 -8.04 -5.00 -8.15
C VAL A 23 -6.91 -4.14 -8.69
N ALA A 24 -5.71 -4.71 -8.81
CA ALA A 24 -4.51 -4.02 -9.28
C ALA A 24 -3.76 -4.85 -10.32
N ASP A 25 -2.95 -4.16 -11.12
CA ASP A 25 -1.97 -4.78 -12.01
C ASP A 25 -0.72 -5.12 -11.20
N ALA A 26 -0.04 -6.22 -11.55
CA ALA A 26 1.29 -6.51 -11.00
C ALA A 26 2.36 -6.12 -12.02
N ILE A 27 3.39 -5.43 -11.54
CA ILE A 27 4.63 -5.15 -12.29
C ILE A 27 5.75 -5.93 -11.61
N ILE A 28 6.24 -6.97 -12.28
CA ILE A 28 7.31 -7.82 -11.76
C ILE A 28 8.65 -7.33 -12.31
N SER A 29 9.53 -6.91 -11.41
CA SER A 29 10.90 -6.51 -11.71
C SER A 29 11.88 -7.54 -11.14
N THR A 30 12.96 -7.83 -11.87
CA THR A 30 14.02 -8.75 -11.41
C THR A 30 15.09 -8.06 -10.58
N ILE A 31 15.00 -6.74 -10.40
CA ILE A 31 15.99 -5.93 -9.67
C ILE A 31 15.41 -5.26 -8.42
N GLU A 32 14.08 -5.18 -8.31
CA GLU A 32 13.43 -4.60 -7.14
C GLU A 32 13.22 -5.70 -6.10
N HIS A 33 13.69 -5.45 -4.88
CA HIS A 33 13.51 -6.33 -3.73
C HIS A 33 12.39 -5.85 -2.79
N GLU A 34 11.71 -4.77 -3.15
CA GLU A 34 10.65 -4.13 -2.37
C GLU A 34 9.32 -4.13 -3.13
N LEU A 35 8.23 -4.11 -2.36
CA LEU A 35 6.90 -3.92 -2.93
C LEU A 35 6.62 -2.43 -3.09
N LEU A 36 6.41 -2.00 -4.33
CA LEU A 36 6.07 -0.62 -4.65
C LEU A 36 4.56 -0.47 -4.87
N VAL A 37 3.96 0.50 -4.19
CA VAL A 37 2.54 0.86 -4.35
C VAL A 37 2.46 2.11 -5.22
N SER A 38 1.73 2.04 -6.33
CA SER A 38 1.50 3.20 -7.18
C SER A 38 0.60 4.23 -6.50
N ASP A 39 0.71 5.49 -6.90
CA ASP A 39 -0.16 6.58 -6.43
C ASP A 39 -1.66 6.29 -6.64
N LYS A 40 -2.01 5.63 -7.74
CA LYS A 40 -3.38 5.20 -8.06
C LYS A 40 -3.87 4.12 -7.11
N LEU A 41 -3.04 3.11 -6.80
CA LEU A 41 -3.39 2.07 -5.84
C LEU A 41 -3.49 2.64 -4.42
N MET A 42 -2.53 3.47 -4.03
CA MET A 42 -2.54 4.21 -2.76
C MET A 42 -3.84 5.02 -2.61
N GLY A 43 -4.25 5.72 -3.67
CA GLY A 43 -5.52 6.43 -3.71
C GLY A 43 -6.73 5.51 -3.53
N ALA A 44 -6.80 4.40 -4.26
CA ALA A 44 -7.89 3.45 -4.14
C ALA A 44 -7.99 2.81 -2.75
N LEU A 45 -6.86 2.58 -2.08
CA LEU A 45 -6.78 2.09 -0.71
C LEU A 45 -7.05 3.18 0.35
N GLY A 46 -7.20 4.43 -0.07
CA GLY A 46 -7.47 5.55 0.82
C GLY A 46 -6.29 5.94 1.70
N ILE A 47 -5.05 5.66 1.28
CA ILE A 47 -3.83 6.00 2.02
C ILE A 47 -3.42 7.46 1.73
N ALA A 48 -2.96 8.17 2.76
CA ALA A 48 -2.23 9.43 2.66
C ALA A 48 -0.84 9.26 3.30
N ILE A 49 0.20 9.63 2.56
CA ILE A 49 1.57 9.67 3.07
C ILE A 49 1.75 10.99 3.82
N GLU A 50 2.22 10.89 5.06
CA GLU A 50 2.56 12.05 5.88
C GLU A 50 4.09 12.26 5.90
N ASP A 51 4.86 11.18 6.04
CA ASP A 51 6.32 11.18 5.86
C ASP A 51 6.76 9.85 5.24
N GLY A 52 7.17 9.88 3.97
CA GLY A 52 7.61 8.69 3.26
C GLY A 52 8.95 8.13 3.74
N ALA A 53 9.86 8.97 4.26
CA ALA A 53 11.17 8.54 4.71
C ALA A 53 11.08 7.76 6.03
N GLU A 54 10.16 8.18 6.91
CA GLU A 54 9.90 7.53 8.20
C GLU A 54 8.83 6.44 8.13
N GLY A 55 8.23 6.24 6.96
CA GLY A 55 7.12 5.31 6.75
C GLY A 55 5.85 5.72 7.50
N LEU A 56 5.61 7.02 7.68
CA LEU A 56 4.43 7.56 8.35
C LEU A 56 3.30 7.82 7.34
N TRP A 57 2.14 7.28 7.66
CA TRP A 57 0.95 7.38 6.83
C TRP A 57 -0.31 7.37 7.70
N ARG A 58 -1.45 7.66 7.07
CA ARG A 58 -2.78 7.46 7.67
C ARG A 58 -3.79 7.12 6.59
N PHE A 59 -4.97 6.69 6.97
CA PHE A 59 -6.08 6.71 6.02
C PHE A 59 -6.59 8.14 5.83
N ARG A 60 -7.04 8.47 4.63
CA ARG A 60 -7.62 9.80 4.30
C ARG A 60 -8.85 10.15 5.14
N SER A 61 -9.56 9.14 5.65
CA SER A 61 -10.70 9.31 6.56
C SER A 61 -10.28 9.59 8.00
N GLU A 62 -8.99 9.53 8.33
CA GLU A 62 -8.47 9.74 9.69
C GLU A 62 -7.99 11.18 9.87
N GLY A 63 -8.09 11.64 11.12
CA GLY A 63 -7.47 12.88 11.57
C GLY A 63 -5.94 12.82 11.51
N LEU A 64 -5.31 14.00 11.56
CA LEU A 64 -3.85 14.15 11.51
C LEU A 64 -3.14 13.56 12.74
N ASP A 65 -3.87 13.34 13.83
CA ASP A 65 -3.40 12.75 15.08
C ASP A 65 -3.24 11.23 15.01
N LYS A 66 -3.85 10.56 14.02
CA LYS A 66 -3.82 9.10 13.88
C LYS A 66 -2.79 8.66 12.84
N LEU A 67 -1.51 8.83 13.18
CA LEU A 67 -0.38 8.37 12.39
C LEU A 67 -0.14 6.86 12.56
N ARG A 68 0.19 6.22 11.45
CA ARG A 68 0.53 4.79 11.34
C ARG A 68 1.94 4.67 10.79
N ARG A 69 2.65 3.60 11.16
CA ARG A 69 3.94 3.23 10.58
C ARG A 69 3.76 2.11 9.57
N SER A 70 4.58 2.11 8.53
CA SER A 70 4.69 1.00 7.59
C SER A 70 5.27 -0.23 8.30
N GLU A 71 4.68 -1.39 8.03
CA GLU A 71 5.21 -2.67 8.47
C GLU A 71 6.44 -3.06 7.63
N PRO A 72 7.44 -3.76 8.22
CA PRO A 72 8.55 -4.28 7.44
C PRO A 72 8.08 -5.34 6.42
N PRO A 73 8.78 -5.51 5.29
CA PRO A 73 8.46 -6.53 4.31
C PRO A 73 8.42 -7.93 4.92
N GLN A 74 7.37 -8.70 4.60
CA GLN A 74 7.30 -10.13 4.91
C GLN A 74 7.68 -10.93 3.68
N LEU A 75 8.71 -11.78 3.82
CA LEU A 75 9.19 -12.66 2.76
C LEU A 75 8.84 -14.11 3.15
N TRP A 76 8.22 -14.87 2.23
CA TRP A 76 7.79 -16.26 2.45
C TRP A 76 8.51 -17.21 1.51
#